data_AF-A0A8S1KK92-F1
#
_entry.id   AF-A0A8S1KK92-F1
#
_cell.length_a   1.000
_cell.length_b   1.000
_cell.length_c   1.000
_cell.angle_alpha   90.00
_cell.angle_beta   90.00
_cell.angle_gamma   90.00
#
_symmetry.space_group_name_H-M   'P 1'
#
loop_
_entity.id
_entity.type
_entity.pdbx_description
1 polymer ?
#
loop_
_entity_poly.entity_id
_entity_poly.type
_entity_poly.pdbx_seq_one_letter_code
_entity_poly.pdbx_strand_id
1 'polypeptide(L)'
;MYLLHKLNYGNLDEFPVDQMIEDKILLQKIIQAQKKLQYSIDKLSKYQENQINEEEQVMDQVEKLTLKPRIENLHKDETNDKSSNPNQKYVPPKLAATLSKSDLNKQKQERREEQKKIQQKAKLIKSILDDQETDKPKEMTERDLQQLYYGRAEDEKQIEKRRYEEDHMTRLPTTRDEKRRERIAERKANVTRLDDFQEFETINKVLNKGIKKIKKPQVSRLKGSMKKIIKRKRR
;
A
#
# COMPACT_ATOMS: atom_id res chain seq x y z
N MET A 1 28.07 -0.19 -28.75
CA MET A 1 27.90 -0.23 -30.22
C MET A 1 29.07 0.45 -30.93
N TYR A 2 29.21 1.77 -30.82
CA TYR A 2 30.35 2.53 -31.38
C TYR A 2 31.72 1.92 -31.06
N LEU A 3 31.95 1.57 -29.79
CA LEU A 3 33.21 0.94 -29.33
C LEU A 3 33.43 -0.47 -29.89
N LEU A 4 32.38 -1.29 -30.01
CA LEU A 4 32.50 -2.68 -30.50
C LEU A 4 32.83 -2.69 -32.00
N HIS A 5 32.22 -1.78 -32.77
CA HIS A 5 32.44 -1.65 -34.20
C HIS A 5 33.79 -1.00 -34.51
N LYS A 6 34.19 0.02 -33.74
CA LYS A 6 35.52 0.63 -33.83
C LYS A 6 36.64 -0.36 -33.51
N LEU A 7 36.41 -1.30 -32.60
CA LEU A 7 37.36 -2.38 -32.27
C LEU A 7 37.45 -3.46 -33.35
N ASN A 8 36.34 -3.80 -34.01
CA ASN A 8 36.31 -4.88 -35.01
C ASN A 8 36.72 -4.42 -36.41
N TYR A 9 36.41 -3.19 -36.82
CA TYR A 9 36.54 -2.75 -38.22
C TYR A 9 37.37 -1.49 -38.44
N GLY A 10 37.89 -0.85 -37.37
CA GLY A 10 38.92 0.20 -37.45
C GLY A 10 38.45 1.57 -37.96
N ASN A 11 37.82 1.64 -39.14
CA ASN A 11 37.35 2.87 -39.80
C ASN A 11 35.83 2.96 -39.80
N LEU A 12 35.29 4.11 -39.41
CA LEU A 12 33.83 4.34 -39.29
C LEU A 12 33.18 4.90 -40.55
N ASP A 13 33.94 5.51 -41.45
CA ASP A 13 33.39 6.23 -42.61
C ASP A 13 32.89 5.29 -43.72
N GLU A 14 33.32 4.04 -43.72
CA GLU A 14 32.94 3.03 -44.73
C GLU A 14 31.72 2.20 -44.34
N PHE A 15 31.23 2.31 -43.10
CA PHE A 15 30.19 1.42 -42.61
C PHE A 15 28.79 2.04 -42.73
N PRO A 16 27.85 1.36 -43.41
CA PRO A 16 26.50 1.90 -43.59
C PRO A 16 25.75 1.94 -42.26
N VAL A 17 25.15 3.09 -41.97
CA VAL A 17 24.35 3.36 -40.77
C VAL A 17 23.23 2.32 -40.60
N ASP A 18 22.73 1.76 -41.70
CA ASP A 18 21.68 0.73 -41.71
C ASP A 18 22.10 -0.53 -40.95
N GLN A 19 23.33 -1.01 -41.13
CA GLN A 19 23.83 -2.19 -40.42
C GLN A 19 23.96 -1.93 -38.91
N MET A 20 24.34 -0.70 -38.51
CA MET A 20 24.38 -0.32 -37.08
C MET A 20 22.98 -0.32 -36.46
N ILE A 21 21.96 0.07 -37.22
CA ILE A 21 20.57 0.06 -36.78
C ILE A 21 20.08 -1.38 -36.65
N GLU A 22 20.37 -2.24 -37.64
CA GLU A 22 20.03 -3.66 -37.63
C GLU A 22 20.63 -4.37 -36.42
N ASP A 23 21.93 -4.19 -36.17
CA ASP A 23 22.63 -4.79 -35.03
C ASP A 23 22.05 -4.30 -33.69
N LYS A 24 21.67 -3.02 -33.61
CA LYS A 24 20.99 -2.47 -32.44
C LYS A 24 19.65 -3.14 -32.21
N ILE A 25 18.85 -3.33 -33.26
CA ILE A 25 17.56 -4.02 -33.18
C ILE A 25 17.77 -5.47 -32.77
N LEU A 26 18.75 -6.15 -33.33
CA LEU A 26 19.07 -7.54 -33.03
C LEU A 26 19.47 -7.71 -31.56
N LEU A 27 20.36 -6.87 -31.04
CA LEU A 27 20.72 -6.86 -29.61
C LEU A 27 19.52 -6.53 -28.72
N GLN A 28 18.67 -5.59 -29.11
CA GLN A 28 17.44 -5.28 -28.37
C GLN A 28 16.54 -6.52 -28.24
N LYS A 29 16.41 -7.31 -29.32
CA LYS A 29 15.67 -8.58 -29.32
C LYS A 29 16.34 -9.63 -28.42
N ILE A 30 17.67 -9.76 -28.46
CA ILE A 30 18.42 -10.67 -27.57
C ILE A 30 18.20 -10.30 -26.10
N ILE A 31 18.28 -9.01 -25.75
CA ILE A 31 18.03 -8.52 -24.38
C ILE A 31 16.61 -8.86 -23.92
N GLN A 32 15.61 -8.68 -24.79
CA GLN A 32 14.23 -9.06 -24.49
C GLN A 32 14.08 -10.58 -24.28
N ALA A 33 14.71 -11.40 -25.12
CA ALA A 33 14.70 -12.85 -24.98
C ALA A 33 15.37 -13.29 -23.67
N GLN A 34 16.51 -12.69 -23.31
CA GLN A 34 17.21 -12.96 -22.06
C GLN A 34 16.35 -12.64 -20.83
N LYS A 35 15.61 -11.51 -20.83
CA LYS A 35 14.68 -11.18 -19.75
C LYS A 35 13.56 -12.21 -19.61
N LYS A 36 13.02 -12.71 -20.72
CA LYS A 36 12.00 -13.78 -20.70
C LYS A 36 12.55 -15.09 -20.15
N LEU A 37 13.77 -15.46 -20.53
CA LEU A 37 14.46 -16.65 -20.01
C LEU A 37 14.73 -16.51 -18.51
N GLN A 38 15.27 -15.38 -18.07
CA GLN A 38 15.49 -15.10 -16.65
C GLN A 38 14.19 -15.20 -15.85
N TYR A 39 13.09 -14.61 -16.34
CA TYR A 39 11.78 -14.73 -15.70
C TYR A 39 11.32 -16.18 -15.61
N SER A 40 11.54 -17.00 -16.66
CA SER A 40 11.17 -18.41 -16.64
C SER A 40 12.00 -19.21 -15.62
N ILE A 41 13.29 -18.93 -15.49
CA ILE A 41 14.17 -19.53 -14.48
C ILE A 41 13.68 -19.13 -13.08
N ASP A 42 13.49 -17.83 -12.83
CA ASP A 42 13.01 -17.33 -11.54
C ASP A 42 11.64 -17.94 -11.17
N LYS A 43 10.76 -18.14 -12.15
CA LYS A 43 9.46 -18.76 -11.95
C LYS A 43 9.59 -20.24 -11.55
N LEU A 44 10.48 -20.99 -12.22
CA LEU A 44 10.75 -22.39 -11.89
C LEU A 44 11.43 -22.54 -10.53
N SER A 45 12.41 -21.70 -10.21
CA SER A 45 13.07 -21.70 -8.90
C SER A 45 12.07 -21.41 -7.77
N LYS A 46 11.18 -20.43 -7.94
CA LYS A 46 10.11 -20.17 -6.97
C LYS A 46 9.13 -21.32 -6.85
N TYR A 47 8.81 -22.00 -7.94
CA TYR A 47 7.94 -23.18 -7.92
C TYR A 47 8.58 -24.32 -7.11
N GLN A 48 9.88 -24.57 -7.29
CA GLN A 48 10.63 -25.56 -6.50
C GLN A 48 10.69 -25.18 -5.01
N GLU A 49 10.99 -23.92 -4.68
CA GLU A 49 10.98 -23.44 -3.29
C GLU A 49 9.60 -23.61 -2.63
N ASN A 50 8.51 -23.32 -3.35
CA ASN A 50 7.16 -23.48 -2.83
C ASN A 50 6.77 -24.95 -2.62
N GLN A 51 7.18 -25.87 -3.50
CA GLN A 51 6.92 -27.30 -3.31
C GLN A 51 7.62 -27.85 -2.06
N ILE A 52 8.86 -27.45 -1.79
CA ILE A 52 9.60 -27.86 -0.59
C ILE A 52 8.89 -27.35 0.68
N ASN A 53 8.41 -26.10 0.66
CA ASN A 53 7.72 -25.51 1.80
C ASN A 53 6.31 -26.12 2.04
N GLU A 54 5.61 -26.55 0.99
CA GLU A 54 4.30 -27.22 1.11
C GLU A 54 4.45 -28.63 1.72
N GLU A 55 5.48 -29.39 1.33
CA GLU A 55 5.79 -30.69 1.94
C GLU A 55 6.15 -30.54 3.43
N GLU A 56 6.94 -29.52 3.80
CA GLU A 56 7.31 -29.23 5.19
C GLU A 56 6.10 -28.78 6.03
N GLN A 57 5.19 -27.94 5.48
CA GLN A 57 3.96 -27.54 6.17
C GLN A 57 2.94 -28.67 6.36
N VAL A 58 2.90 -29.64 5.45
CA VAL A 58 2.01 -30.81 5.59
C VAL A 58 2.53 -31.72 6.71
N MET A 59 3.85 -31.94 6.80
CA MET A 59 4.46 -32.72 7.87
C MET A 59 4.23 -32.09 9.25
N ASP A 60 4.38 -30.77 9.36
CA ASP A 60 4.14 -30.00 10.59
C ASP A 60 2.68 -30.05 11.08
N GLN A 61 1.71 -30.17 10.17
CA GLN A 61 0.29 -30.26 10.50
C GLN A 61 -0.12 -31.66 10.97
N VAL A 62 0.48 -32.70 10.39
CA VAL A 62 0.24 -34.10 10.79
C VAL A 62 0.76 -34.35 12.21
N GLU A 63 1.93 -33.80 12.57
CA GLU A 63 2.48 -33.94 13.92
C GLU A 63 1.62 -33.24 14.99
N LYS A 64 1.03 -32.08 14.67
CA LYS A 64 0.14 -31.34 15.59
C LYS A 64 -1.21 -32.02 15.82
N LEU A 65 -1.72 -32.77 14.83
CA LEU A 65 -2.99 -33.51 14.94
C LEU A 65 -2.88 -34.81 15.73
N THR A 66 -1.67 -35.33 15.95
CA THR A 66 -1.46 -36.58 16.70
C THR A 66 -1.22 -36.37 18.20
N LEU A 67 -1.19 -35.12 18.67
CA LEU A 67 -1.09 -34.78 20.09
C LEU A 67 -2.39 -35.15 20.83
N LYS A 68 -2.41 -36.30 21.51
CA LYS A 68 -3.55 -36.72 22.35
C LYS A 68 -3.64 -35.81 23.61
N PRO A 69 -4.82 -35.27 23.94
CA PRO A 69 -5.00 -34.49 25.16
C PRO A 69 -4.88 -35.37 26.41
N ARG A 70 -4.12 -34.92 27.42
CA ARG A 70 -4.01 -35.59 28.72
C ARG A 70 -5.33 -35.45 29.49
N ILE A 71 -6.03 -36.57 29.67
CA ILE A 71 -7.39 -36.67 30.25
C ILE A 71 -7.37 -36.60 31.80
N GLU A 72 -6.19 -36.67 32.42
CA GLU A 72 -6.02 -36.75 33.88
C GLU A 72 -6.43 -35.48 34.66
N ASN A 73 -6.73 -34.37 33.98
CA ASN A 73 -7.12 -33.10 34.63
C ASN A 73 -8.62 -32.78 34.54
N LEU A 74 -9.46 -33.68 34.01
CA LEU A 74 -10.90 -33.44 33.79
C LEU A 74 -11.80 -34.15 34.80
N HIS A 75 -11.46 -34.09 36.09
CA HIS A 75 -12.36 -34.45 37.18
C HIS A 75 -12.66 -33.22 38.05
N LYS A 76 -13.88 -32.71 37.94
CA LYS A 76 -14.54 -31.91 39.00
C LYS A 76 -15.95 -32.43 39.17
N ASP A 77 -16.17 -33.02 40.33
CA ASP A 77 -17.40 -33.66 40.77
C ASP A 77 -18.57 -32.66 40.83
N GLU A 78 -19.66 -33.00 40.15
CA GLU A 78 -20.96 -32.35 40.31
C GLU A 78 -21.80 -33.13 41.34
N THR A 79 -21.88 -32.62 42.56
CA THR A 79 -23.01 -32.90 43.45
C THR A 79 -23.37 -31.63 44.21
N ASN A 80 -24.56 -31.09 44.00
CA ASN A 80 -25.56 -31.08 45.07
C ASN A 80 -26.89 -30.42 44.70
N ASP A 81 -27.90 -31.06 45.25
CA ASP A 81 -29.32 -30.78 45.20
C ASP A 81 -29.72 -29.43 45.77
N LYS A 82 -30.82 -28.93 45.20
CA LYS A 82 -31.61 -27.80 45.70
C LYS A 82 -32.23 -28.19 47.06
N SER A 83 -31.71 -27.66 48.15
CA SER A 83 -32.47 -27.55 49.40
C SER A 83 -32.45 -26.11 49.90
N SER A 84 -33.65 -25.55 50.02
CA SER A 84 -33.93 -24.24 50.60
C SER A 84 -33.79 -24.35 52.11
N ASN A 85 -32.80 -23.68 52.70
CA ASN A 85 -32.65 -23.54 54.16
C ASN A 85 -32.18 -22.11 54.51
N PRO A 86 -32.67 -21.53 55.63
CA PRO A 86 -32.50 -20.12 55.99
C PRO A 86 -31.21 -19.85 56.76
N ASN A 87 -30.06 -20.26 56.22
CA ASN A 87 -28.74 -19.89 56.75
C ASN A 87 -27.87 -19.41 55.58
N GLN A 88 -28.03 -18.13 55.24
CA GLN A 88 -27.43 -17.53 54.05
C GLN A 88 -25.92 -17.32 54.24
N LYS A 89 -25.13 -18.35 53.89
CA LYS A 89 -23.71 -18.20 53.61
C LYS A 89 -23.55 -17.47 52.28
N TYR A 90 -22.79 -16.38 52.25
CA TYR A 90 -22.59 -15.56 51.04
C TYR A 90 -22.10 -16.43 49.88
N VAL A 91 -22.87 -16.45 48.80
CA VAL A 91 -22.48 -17.08 47.54
C VAL A 91 -21.97 -15.98 46.62
N PRO A 92 -20.67 -15.97 46.25
CA PRO A 92 -20.15 -14.96 45.36
C PRO A 92 -20.81 -15.03 43.98
N PRO A 93 -20.98 -13.87 43.31
CA PRO A 93 -21.62 -13.82 42.01
C PRO A 93 -20.81 -14.62 40.98
N LYS A 94 -21.51 -15.41 40.17
CA LYS A 94 -20.92 -16.16 39.05
C LYS A 94 -20.50 -15.17 37.96
N LEU A 95 -19.20 -15.07 37.70
CA LEU A 95 -18.65 -14.22 36.63
C LEU A 95 -18.86 -14.91 35.27
N ALA A 96 -19.62 -14.28 34.38
CA ALA A 96 -19.74 -14.72 32.99
C ALA A 96 -18.45 -14.38 32.22
N ALA A 97 -18.05 -15.25 31.28
CA ALA A 97 -16.88 -15.03 30.47
C ALA A 97 -17.06 -13.80 29.56
N THR A 98 -16.49 -12.67 29.96
CA THR A 98 -16.42 -11.47 29.12
C THR A 98 -15.26 -11.61 28.13
N LEU A 99 -15.54 -11.44 26.84
CA LEU A 99 -14.54 -11.48 25.78
C LEU A 99 -13.38 -10.51 26.10
N SER A 100 -12.13 -11.00 26.08
CA SER A 100 -10.97 -10.19 26.41
C SER A 100 -10.86 -8.99 25.46
N LYS A 101 -10.42 -7.84 25.97
CA LYS A 101 -10.23 -6.61 25.16
C LYS A 101 -9.30 -6.85 23.95
N SER A 102 -8.42 -7.84 24.01
CA SER A 102 -7.57 -8.27 22.89
C SER A 102 -8.38 -8.83 21.72
N ASP A 103 -9.41 -9.62 22.02
CA ASP A 103 -10.16 -10.37 21.01
C ASP A 103 -11.20 -9.46 20.33
N LEU A 104 -11.75 -8.50 21.08
CA LEU A 104 -12.58 -7.43 20.52
C LEU A 104 -11.81 -6.57 19.49
N ASN A 105 -10.52 -6.30 19.73
CA ASN A 105 -9.70 -5.54 18.78
C ASN A 105 -9.41 -6.34 17.51
N LYS A 106 -9.11 -7.64 17.63
CA LYS A 106 -8.93 -8.54 16.48
C LYS A 106 -10.20 -8.65 15.63
N GLN A 107 -11.34 -8.91 16.26
CA GLN A 107 -12.62 -9.00 15.55
C GLN A 107 -13.03 -7.68 14.89
N LYS A 108 -12.68 -6.53 15.49
CA LYS A 108 -12.91 -5.21 14.87
C LYS A 108 -11.99 -4.97 13.68
N GLN A 109 -10.76 -5.49 13.72
CA GLN A 109 -9.82 -5.41 12.62
C GLN A 109 -10.24 -6.31 11.45
N GLU A 110 -10.62 -7.56 11.71
CA GLU A 110 -11.15 -8.48 10.70
C GLU A 110 -12.37 -7.91 9.99
N ARG A 111 -13.36 -7.39 10.74
CA ARG A 111 -14.53 -6.71 10.16
C ARG A 111 -14.15 -5.51 9.27
N ARG A 112 -13.14 -4.73 9.66
CA ARG A 112 -12.65 -3.61 8.83
C ARG A 112 -11.98 -4.10 7.55
N GLU A 113 -11.25 -5.20 7.61
CA GLU A 113 -10.58 -5.80 6.45
C GLU A 113 -11.59 -6.41 5.48
N GLU A 114 -12.62 -7.09 5.99
CA GLU A 114 -13.74 -7.59 5.19
C GLU A 114 -14.50 -6.46 4.50
N GLN A 115 -14.82 -5.39 5.23
CA GLN A 115 -15.47 -4.21 4.64
C GLN A 115 -14.62 -3.58 3.54
N LYS A 116 -13.30 -3.48 3.73
CA LYS A 116 -12.39 -2.98 2.68
C LYS A 116 -12.41 -3.89 1.45
N LYS A 117 -12.38 -5.21 1.63
CA LYS A 117 -12.45 -6.18 0.52
C LYS A 117 -13.78 -6.04 -0.24
N ILE A 118 -14.90 -5.90 0.47
CA ILE A 118 -16.22 -5.69 -0.14
C ILE A 118 -16.25 -4.38 -0.94
N GLN A 119 -15.74 -3.29 -0.36
CA GLN A 119 -15.67 -2.01 -1.06
C GLN A 119 -14.78 -2.07 -2.31
N GLN A 120 -13.65 -2.79 -2.25
CA GLN A 120 -12.78 -2.99 -3.41
C GLN A 120 -13.49 -3.80 -4.51
N LYS A 121 -14.19 -4.87 -4.15
CA LYS A 121 -14.99 -5.68 -5.10
C LYS A 121 -16.12 -4.85 -5.71
N ALA A 122 -16.86 -4.09 -4.92
CA ALA A 122 -17.92 -3.22 -5.39
C ALA A 122 -17.40 -2.14 -6.36
N LYS A 123 -16.22 -1.57 -6.08
CA LYS A 123 -15.54 -0.63 -6.98
C LYS A 123 -15.16 -1.26 -8.31
N LEU A 124 -14.63 -2.48 -8.29
CA LEU A 124 -14.27 -3.23 -9.50
C LEU A 124 -15.50 -3.56 -10.34
N ILE A 125 -16.57 -4.04 -9.71
CA ILE A 125 -17.83 -4.35 -10.39
C ILE A 125 -18.39 -3.07 -11.03
N LYS A 126 -18.40 -1.96 -10.30
CA LYS A 126 -18.85 -0.68 -10.84
C LYS A 126 -18.02 -0.23 -12.05
N SER A 127 -16.70 -0.34 -12.02
CA SER A 127 -15.89 0.02 -13.19
C SER A 127 -16.17 -0.84 -14.40
N ILE A 128 -16.36 -2.16 -14.21
CA ILE A 128 -16.70 -3.07 -15.31
C ILE A 128 -18.08 -2.73 -15.87
N LEU A 129 -19.05 -2.45 -14.99
CA LEU A 129 -20.40 -2.06 -15.40
C LEU A 129 -20.41 -0.74 -16.16
N ASP A 130 -19.71 0.28 -15.65
CA ASP A 130 -19.55 1.57 -16.30
C ASP A 130 -18.93 1.40 -17.71
N ASP A 131 -17.92 0.53 -17.86
CA ASP A 131 -17.24 0.29 -19.14
C ASP A 131 -18.07 -0.57 -20.13
N GLN A 132 -18.98 -1.43 -19.66
CA GLN A 132 -19.76 -2.34 -20.52
C GLN A 132 -21.18 -1.86 -20.83
N GLU A 133 -21.88 -1.25 -19.88
CA GLU A 133 -23.28 -0.83 -20.05
C GLU A 133 -23.40 0.57 -20.63
N THR A 134 -22.36 1.41 -20.54
CA THR A 134 -22.41 2.77 -21.08
C THR A 134 -21.60 2.88 -22.36
N ASP A 135 -22.29 2.91 -23.50
CA ASP A 135 -21.70 3.24 -24.82
C ASP A 135 -21.42 4.76 -24.95
N LYS A 136 -21.25 5.45 -23.81
CA LYS A 136 -20.98 6.88 -23.73
C LYS A 136 -19.47 7.08 -23.73
N PRO A 137 -18.92 8.00 -24.54
CA PRO A 137 -17.49 8.27 -24.51
C PRO A 137 -17.09 8.76 -23.11
N LYS A 138 -16.01 8.19 -22.59
CA LYS A 138 -15.45 8.59 -21.30
C LYS A 138 -14.74 9.94 -21.46
N GLU A 139 -15.21 10.94 -20.72
CA GLU A 139 -14.52 12.23 -20.61
C GLU A 139 -13.22 12.04 -19.82
N MET A 140 -12.11 11.89 -20.54
CA MET A 140 -10.77 11.85 -19.97
C MET A 140 -10.24 13.29 -19.90
N THR A 141 -10.12 13.82 -18.69
CA THR A 141 -9.52 15.13 -18.42
C THR A 141 -8.07 14.96 -17.97
N GLU A 142 -7.24 16.00 -18.05
CA GLU A 142 -5.90 15.99 -17.44
C GLU A 142 -5.91 15.64 -15.94
N ARG A 143 -7.07 15.76 -15.29
CA ARG A 143 -7.28 15.35 -13.90
C ARG A 143 -7.38 13.84 -13.73
N ASP A 144 -7.77 13.07 -14.74
CA ASP A 144 -7.75 11.60 -14.63
C ASP A 144 -6.32 11.05 -14.50
N LEU A 145 -5.34 11.77 -15.06
CA LEU A 145 -3.92 11.53 -14.78
C LEU A 145 -3.57 11.89 -13.32
N GLN A 146 -4.18 12.93 -12.76
CA GLN A 146 -4.04 13.28 -11.34
C GLN A 146 -4.72 12.25 -10.41
N GLN A 147 -5.81 11.61 -10.84
CA GLN A 147 -6.49 10.58 -10.03
C GLN A 147 -5.59 9.39 -9.69
N LEU A 148 -4.60 9.11 -10.53
CA LEU A 148 -3.60 8.08 -10.26
C LEU A 148 -2.75 8.40 -9.01
N TYR A 149 -2.63 9.68 -8.62
CA TYR A 149 -1.76 10.16 -7.54
C TYR A 149 -2.50 10.53 -6.26
N TYR A 150 -3.67 11.17 -6.39
CA TYR A 150 -4.51 11.58 -5.26
C TYR A 150 -5.46 10.45 -4.82
N GLY A 151 -5.78 9.54 -5.73
CA GLY A 151 -6.74 8.47 -5.53
C GLY A 151 -8.17 8.99 -5.59
N ARG A 152 -9.05 8.21 -6.23
CA ARG A 152 -10.45 8.58 -6.55
C ARG A 152 -11.23 9.28 -5.43
N ALA A 153 -11.02 8.89 -4.17
CA ALA A 153 -11.72 9.48 -3.03
C ALA A 153 -11.27 10.92 -2.71
N GLU A 154 -9.99 11.24 -2.90
CA GLU A 154 -9.51 12.62 -2.74
C GLU A 154 -10.00 13.48 -3.91
N ASP A 155 -10.08 12.93 -5.13
CA ASP A 155 -10.60 13.64 -6.29
C ASP A 155 -12.09 13.95 -6.17
N GLU A 156 -12.89 12.98 -5.72
CA GLU A 156 -14.31 13.17 -5.40
C GLU A 156 -14.48 14.30 -4.38
N LYS A 157 -13.65 14.34 -3.34
CA LYS A 157 -13.67 15.43 -2.35
C LYS A 157 -13.31 16.78 -2.96
N GLN A 158 -12.37 16.84 -3.91
CA GLN A 158 -12.00 18.08 -4.59
C GLN A 158 -13.10 18.56 -5.55
N ILE A 159 -13.80 17.63 -6.21
CA ILE A 159 -14.96 17.93 -7.07
C ILE A 159 -16.10 18.49 -6.21
N GLU A 160 -16.41 17.84 -5.10
CA GLU A 160 -17.43 18.30 -4.15
C GLU A 160 -17.09 19.67 -3.59
N LYS A 161 -15.82 19.88 -3.18
CA LYS A 161 -15.34 21.18 -2.73
C LYS A 161 -15.55 22.25 -3.81
N ARG A 162 -15.18 21.97 -5.06
CA ARG A 162 -15.34 22.93 -6.16
C ARG A 162 -16.81 23.26 -6.40
N ARG A 163 -17.68 22.25 -6.45
CA ARG A 163 -19.13 22.44 -6.62
C ARG A 163 -19.68 23.36 -5.53
N TYR A 164 -19.32 23.09 -4.28
CA TYR A 164 -19.72 23.95 -3.16
C TYR A 164 -19.20 25.39 -3.32
N GLU A 165 -17.94 25.57 -3.70
CA GLU A 165 -17.33 26.89 -3.91
C GLU A 165 -17.99 27.66 -5.06
N GLU A 166 -18.39 26.98 -6.14
CA GLU A 166 -19.12 27.54 -7.28
C GLU A 166 -20.56 27.91 -6.90
N ASP A 167 -21.27 27.02 -6.22
CA ASP A 167 -22.66 27.25 -5.78
C ASP A 167 -22.78 28.42 -4.80
N HIS A 168 -21.78 28.59 -3.93
CA HIS A 168 -21.80 29.63 -2.89
C HIS A 168 -20.89 30.81 -3.20
N MET A 169 -20.19 30.80 -4.34
CA MET A 169 -19.23 31.83 -4.78
C MET A 169 -18.21 32.22 -3.69
N THR A 170 -17.81 31.27 -2.84
CA THR A 170 -16.88 31.49 -1.72
C THR A 170 -15.83 30.39 -1.64
N ARG A 171 -14.58 30.75 -1.31
CA ARG A 171 -13.47 29.78 -1.19
C ARG A 171 -13.38 29.17 0.19
N LEU A 172 -13.12 27.86 0.27
CA LEU A 172 -12.89 27.19 1.54
C LEU A 172 -11.41 27.29 1.98
N PRO A 173 -11.15 27.55 3.28
CA PRO A 173 -9.80 27.56 3.81
C PRO A 173 -9.21 26.14 3.81
N THR A 174 -8.00 26.01 3.28
CA THR A 174 -7.24 24.74 3.28
C THR A 174 -6.35 24.64 4.50
N THR A 175 -6.33 23.49 5.16
CA THR A 175 -5.45 23.23 6.30
C THR A 175 -3.99 23.00 5.87
N ARG A 176 -3.04 23.16 6.80
CA ARG A 176 -1.61 22.92 6.52
C ARG A 176 -1.33 21.48 6.10
N ASP A 177 -2.09 20.54 6.65
CA ASP A 177 -1.92 19.11 6.36
C ASP A 177 -2.49 18.73 5.00
N GLU A 178 -3.56 19.38 4.55
CA GLU A 178 -4.06 19.24 3.18
C GLU A 178 -3.03 19.79 2.17
N LYS A 179 -2.50 20.99 2.40
CA LYS A 179 -1.42 21.54 1.55
C LYS A 179 -0.18 20.65 1.49
N ARG A 180 0.15 19.98 2.60
CA ARG A 180 1.28 19.04 2.64
C ARG A 180 0.99 17.80 1.79
N ARG A 181 -0.22 17.24 1.87
CA ARG A 181 -0.64 16.09 1.07
C ARG A 181 -0.65 16.43 -0.41
N GLU A 182 -1.20 17.58 -0.75
CA GLU A 182 -1.21 18.12 -2.13
C GLU A 182 0.19 18.20 -2.71
N ARG A 183 1.14 18.80 -1.98
CA ARG A 183 2.54 18.87 -2.43
C ARG A 183 3.20 17.49 -2.62
N ILE A 184 2.84 16.50 -1.82
CA ILE A 184 3.38 15.14 -1.95
C ILE A 184 2.80 14.46 -3.19
N ALA A 185 1.50 14.61 -3.43
CA ALA A 185 0.82 14.06 -4.59
C ALA A 185 1.29 14.73 -5.89
N GLU A 186 1.45 16.05 -5.90
CA GLU A 186 2.03 16.82 -7.02
C GLU A 186 3.44 16.33 -7.37
N ARG A 187 4.31 16.11 -6.36
CA ARG A 187 5.64 15.53 -6.59
C ARG A 187 5.60 14.14 -7.19
N LYS A 188 4.61 13.32 -6.84
CA LYS A 188 4.44 11.99 -7.44
C LYS A 188 3.91 12.08 -8.87
N ALA A 189 3.03 13.03 -9.13
CA ALA A 189 2.48 13.26 -10.47
C ALA A 189 3.56 13.70 -11.46
N ASN A 190 4.43 14.64 -11.06
CA ASN A 190 5.47 15.17 -11.94
C ASN A 190 6.48 14.10 -12.40
N VAL A 191 6.83 13.14 -11.53
CA VAL A 191 7.75 12.01 -11.85
C VAL A 191 7.27 11.15 -13.03
N THR A 192 5.98 11.21 -13.38
CA THR A 192 5.37 10.38 -14.43
C THR A 192 4.93 11.14 -15.67
N ARG A 193 5.03 12.47 -15.65
CA ARG A 193 4.77 13.27 -16.84
C ARG A 193 5.93 13.03 -17.79
N LEU A 194 5.61 12.35 -18.89
CA LEU A 194 6.59 11.91 -19.90
C LEU A 194 7.24 13.08 -20.67
N ASP A 195 6.70 14.29 -20.53
CA ASP A 195 7.17 15.51 -21.22
C ASP A 195 8.38 16.17 -20.55
N ASP A 196 8.64 15.93 -19.25
CA ASP A 196 9.74 16.56 -18.53
C ASP A 196 11.00 15.66 -18.53
N PHE A 197 11.65 15.56 -19.70
CA PHE A 197 12.86 14.76 -19.91
C PHE A 197 14.08 15.16 -19.05
N GLN A 198 14.03 16.28 -18.33
CA GLN A 198 15.10 16.68 -17.40
C GLN A 198 15.06 15.94 -16.06
N GLU A 199 13.96 15.25 -15.73
CA GLU A 199 13.83 14.58 -14.42
C GLU A 199 14.42 13.16 -14.36
N PHE A 200 14.86 12.56 -15.47
CA PHE A 200 15.47 11.21 -15.47
C PHE A 200 16.73 11.13 -14.59
N GLU A 201 17.51 12.21 -14.47
CA GLU A 201 18.64 12.28 -13.53
C GLU A 201 18.18 12.29 -12.06
N THR A 202 17.04 12.91 -11.77
CA THR A 202 16.49 12.97 -10.41
C THR A 202 15.90 11.63 -10.00
N ILE A 203 15.25 10.93 -10.94
CA ILE A 203 14.72 9.57 -10.76
C ILE A 203 15.87 8.61 -10.43
N ASN A 204 16.97 8.66 -11.18
CA ASN A 204 18.18 7.89 -10.86
C ASN A 204 18.78 8.27 -9.50
N LYS A 205 18.78 9.55 -9.10
CA LYS A 205 19.23 9.98 -7.76
C LYS A 205 18.30 9.50 -6.63
N VAL A 206 17.00 9.31 -6.88
CA VAL A 206 16.03 8.81 -5.89
C VAL A 206 16.09 7.28 -5.78
N LEU A 207 16.19 6.56 -6.92
CA LEU A 207 16.35 5.11 -6.97
C LEU A 207 17.72 4.66 -6.40
N ASN A 208 18.79 5.38 -6.70
CA ASN A 208 20.14 5.06 -6.18
C ASN A 208 20.35 5.49 -4.72
N LYS A 209 19.47 6.34 -4.17
CA LYS A 209 19.41 6.58 -2.73
C LYS A 209 18.54 5.51 -2.10
N GLY A 210 19.11 4.31 -1.96
CA GLY A 210 18.56 3.25 -1.13
C GLY A 210 18.06 3.79 0.21
N ILE A 211 16.95 3.22 0.68
CA ILE A 211 16.12 3.59 1.84
C ILE A 211 16.97 4.08 3.02
N LYS A 212 17.37 5.35 3.02
CA LYS A 212 17.96 5.99 4.20
C LYS A 212 16.78 6.33 5.09
N LYS A 213 16.63 5.58 6.18
CA LYS A 213 15.71 5.87 7.28
C LYS A 213 15.73 7.38 7.53
N ILE A 214 14.59 8.04 7.33
CA ILE A 214 14.42 9.46 7.62
C ILE A 214 14.82 9.66 9.08
N LYS A 215 16.02 10.21 9.33
CA LYS A 215 16.40 10.64 10.67
C LYS A 215 15.42 11.75 11.04
N LYS A 216 14.62 11.53 12.09
CA LYS A 216 13.77 12.56 12.68
C LYS A 216 14.65 13.80 12.92
N PRO A 217 14.23 15.01 12.51
CA PRO A 217 15.01 16.20 12.81
C PRO A 217 15.19 16.29 14.32
N GLN A 218 16.44 16.32 14.78
CA GLN A 218 16.71 16.62 16.18
C GLN A 218 16.21 18.04 16.42
N VAL A 219 15.19 18.16 17.26
CA VAL A 219 14.71 19.43 17.76
C VAL A 219 15.84 20.00 18.61
N SER A 220 16.67 20.87 18.04
CA SER A 220 17.54 21.72 18.82
C SER A 220 16.65 22.58 19.69
N ARG A 221 16.69 22.34 21.00
CA ARG A 221 16.01 23.19 21.99
C ARG A 221 16.70 24.55 21.96
N LEU A 222 16.18 25.47 21.15
CA LEU A 222 16.51 26.89 21.25
C LEU A 222 16.05 27.36 22.63
N LYS A 223 17.03 27.52 23.53
CA LYS A 223 16.87 28.12 24.84
C LYS A 223 16.47 29.59 24.66
N GLY A 224 15.35 29.97 25.28
CA GLY A 224 15.13 31.29 25.88
C GLY A 224 15.02 32.52 24.97
N SER A 225 13.79 32.95 24.70
CA SER A 225 13.34 34.30 25.08
C SER A 225 11.82 34.41 24.90
N MET A 226 11.07 34.30 26.00
CA MET A 226 9.64 34.60 26.00
C MET A 226 9.45 36.10 25.79
N LYS A 227 9.02 36.51 24.60
CA LYS A 227 8.46 37.85 24.38
C LYS A 227 7.09 37.90 25.07
N LYS A 228 6.98 38.73 26.11
CA LYS A 228 5.74 39.02 26.85
C LYS A 228 4.65 39.49 25.87
N ILE A 229 3.59 38.69 25.72
CA ILE A 229 2.37 39.10 25.02
C ILE A 229 1.59 40.00 25.98
N ILE A 230 1.59 41.30 25.71
CA ILE A 230 0.75 42.28 26.39
C ILE A 230 -0.70 42.05 25.93
N LYS A 231 -1.54 41.54 26.83
CA LYS A 231 -2.99 41.46 26.62
C LYS A 231 -3.57 42.88 26.62
N ARG A 232 -3.95 43.40 25.44
CA ARG A 232 -4.80 44.60 25.35
C ARG A 232 -6.20 44.25 25.84
N LYS A 233 -6.62 44.92 26.93
CA LYS A 233 -7.99 44.92 27.44
C LYS A 233 -8.90 45.53 26.36
N ARG A 234 -9.92 44.79 25.92
CA ARG A 234 -11.01 45.34 25.11
C ARG A 234 -11.80 46.31 25.99
N ARG A 235 -12.00 47.53 25.49
CA ARG A 235 -13.06 48.44 25.93
C ARG A 235 -14.34 48.05 25.21
#